data_AF-A0A090RXT9-F1
#
_entry.id   AF-A0A090RXT9-F1
#
_cell.length_a   1.000
_cell.length_b   1.000
_cell.length_c   1.000
_cell.angle_alpha   90.00
_cell.angle_beta   90.00
_cell.angle_gamma   90.00
#
_symmetry.space_group_name_H-M   'P 1'
#
loop_
_entity.id
_entity.type
_entity.pdbx_description
1 polymer ?
#
loop_
_entity_poly.entity_id
_entity_poly.type
_entity_poly.pdbx_seq_one_letter_code
_entity_poly.pdbx_strand_id
1 'polypeptide(L)'
;MQEIKAFNEQRAEIYWWLSSLFAAELTDDELNKYHSPEIRSFLSGLGENPSLKEPIQVFTESLNRLHVREDAQLELSADFCDLFLKSDKHGALPYASMYIGKSGLLNDQPAQDMADLLAKHSVQ
;
A
#
# COMPACT_ATOMS: atom_id res chain seq x y z
N MET A 1 -28.56 2.75 -9.28
CA MET A 1 -28.32 2.19 -7.93
C MET A 1 -27.29 1.04 -7.96
N GLN A 2 -27.42 0.07 -8.88
CA GLN A 2 -26.41 -0.98 -9.08
C GLN A 2 -25.06 -0.45 -9.58
N GLU A 3 -25.05 0.52 -10.50
CA GLU A 3 -23.80 1.11 -11.02
C GLU A 3 -22.97 1.83 -9.95
N ILE A 4 -23.63 2.56 -9.04
CA ILE A 4 -22.95 3.23 -7.92
C ILE A 4 -22.33 2.20 -6.96
N LYS A 5 -23.03 1.08 -6.74
CA LYS A 5 -22.52 0.00 -5.89
C LYS A 5 -21.27 -0.64 -6.51
N ALA A 6 -21.33 -1.02 -7.77
CA ALA A 6 -20.20 -1.60 -8.50
C ALA A 6 -18.98 -0.66 -8.53
N PHE A 7 -19.21 0.65 -8.74
CA PHE A 7 -18.15 1.65 -8.69
C PHE A 7 -17.49 1.75 -7.31
N ASN A 8 -18.29 1.70 -6.23
CA ASN A 8 -17.75 1.74 -4.87
C ASN A 8 -16.98 0.47 -4.50
N GLU A 9 -17.41 -0.70 -5.00
CA GLU A 9 -16.69 -1.97 -4.83
C GLU A 9 -15.31 -1.91 -5.50
N GLN A 10 -15.22 -1.42 -6.74
CA GLN A 10 -13.94 -1.23 -7.43
C GLN A 10 -13.01 -0.27 -6.68
N ARG A 11 -13.56 0.82 -6.13
CA ARG A 11 -12.78 1.75 -5.30
C ARG A 11 -12.26 1.09 -4.03
N ALA A 12 -13.10 0.31 -3.36
CA ALA A 12 -12.72 -0.42 -2.16
C ALA A 12 -11.62 -1.44 -2.44
N GLU A 13 -11.67 -2.12 -3.58
CA GLU A 13 -10.64 -3.06 -4.03
C GLU A 13 -9.28 -2.37 -4.22
N ILE A 14 -9.25 -1.19 -4.85
CA ILE A 14 -8.02 -0.40 -4.99
C ILE A 14 -7.48 0.05 -3.63
N TYR A 15 -8.34 0.53 -2.73
CA TYR A 15 -7.91 0.91 -1.37
C TYR A 15 -7.36 -0.27 -0.59
N TRP A 16 -8.00 -1.44 -0.71
CA TRP A 16 -7.55 -2.65 -0.05
C TRP A 16 -6.19 -3.11 -0.59
N TRP A 17 -6.01 -3.10 -1.92
CA TRP A 17 -4.73 -3.42 -2.54
C TRP A 17 -3.61 -2.45 -2.11
N LEU A 18 -3.86 -1.14 -2.10
CA LEU A 18 -2.87 -0.18 -1.61
C LEU A 18 -2.58 -0.39 -0.12
N SER A 19 -3.60 -0.68 0.69
CA SER A 19 -3.42 -0.96 2.12
C SER A 19 -2.52 -2.16 2.36
N SER A 20 -2.69 -3.25 1.60
CA SER A 20 -1.89 -4.46 1.79
C SER A 20 -0.40 -4.24 1.51
N LEU A 21 -0.04 -3.34 0.58
CA LEU A 21 1.35 -2.97 0.28
C LEU A 21 2.08 -2.25 1.43
N PHE A 22 1.35 -1.63 2.35
CA PHE A 22 1.91 -0.93 3.52
C PHE A 22 1.72 -1.68 4.83
N ALA A 23 0.89 -2.74 4.84
CA ALA A 23 0.51 -3.44 6.05
C ALA A 23 1.57 -4.44 6.54
N ALA A 24 2.25 -5.12 5.62
CA ALA A 24 3.26 -6.15 5.92
C ALA A 24 4.18 -6.38 4.72
N GLU A 25 5.29 -7.09 4.95
CA GLU A 25 6.14 -7.60 3.89
C GLU A 25 5.37 -8.57 2.98
N LEU A 26 5.63 -8.50 1.67
CA LEU A 26 5.05 -9.45 0.72
C LEU A 26 5.75 -10.80 0.81
N THR A 27 4.95 -11.87 0.80
CA THR A 27 5.44 -13.24 0.67
C THR A 27 5.88 -13.55 -0.76
N ASP A 28 6.64 -14.64 -0.97
CA ASP A 28 7.01 -15.12 -2.31
C ASP A 28 5.78 -15.35 -3.19
N ASP A 29 4.73 -15.97 -2.63
CA ASP A 29 3.49 -16.25 -3.36
C ASP A 29 2.77 -14.97 -3.80
N GLU A 30 2.78 -13.93 -2.97
CA GLU A 30 2.20 -12.63 -3.30
C GLU A 30 3.03 -11.89 -4.35
N LEU A 31 4.36 -11.94 -4.23
CA LEU A 31 5.26 -11.38 -5.24
C LEU A 31 5.07 -12.05 -6.60
N ASN A 32 4.96 -13.38 -6.63
CA ASN A 32 4.72 -14.11 -7.87
C ASN A 32 3.41 -13.72 -8.55
N LYS A 33 2.35 -13.39 -7.79
CA LYS A 33 1.07 -12.90 -8.36
C LYS A 33 1.23 -11.59 -9.13
N TYR A 34 2.17 -10.72 -8.75
CA TYR A 34 2.42 -9.48 -9.50
C TYR A 34 2.96 -9.70 -10.93
N HIS A 35 3.38 -10.93 -11.24
CA HIS A 35 3.78 -11.31 -12.59
C HIS A 35 2.67 -11.97 -13.39
N SER A 36 1.50 -12.21 -12.79
CA SER A 36 0.36 -12.80 -13.49
C SER A 36 -0.22 -11.83 -14.53
N PRO A 37 -0.76 -12.32 -15.65
CA PRO A 37 -1.42 -11.47 -16.65
C PRO A 37 -2.53 -10.61 -16.04
N GLU A 38 -3.27 -11.15 -15.08
CA GLU A 38 -4.39 -10.48 -14.43
C GLU A 38 -3.94 -9.22 -13.68
N ILE A 39 -2.89 -9.32 -12.86
CA ILE A 39 -2.36 -8.17 -12.12
C ILE A 39 -1.68 -7.17 -13.05
N ARG A 40 -1.00 -7.64 -14.11
CA ARG A 40 -0.41 -6.75 -15.13
C ARG A 40 -1.49 -5.96 -15.88
N SER A 41 -2.60 -6.58 -16.23
CA SER A 41 -3.75 -5.89 -16.83
C SER A 41 -4.40 -4.90 -15.87
N PHE A 42 -4.55 -5.26 -14.59
CA PHE A 42 -5.05 -4.34 -13.56
C PHE A 42 -4.16 -3.08 -13.43
N LEU A 43 -2.84 -3.25 -13.31
CA LEU A 43 -1.89 -2.13 -13.24
C LEU A 43 -1.94 -1.28 -14.51
N SER A 44 -1.94 -1.89 -15.70
CA SER A 44 -2.07 -1.17 -16.97
C SER A 44 -3.36 -0.34 -17.00
N GLY A 45 -4.48 -0.89 -16.52
CA GLY A 45 -5.76 -0.19 -16.42
C GLY A 45 -5.70 1.05 -15.52
N LEU A 46 -4.99 0.99 -14.39
CA LEU A 46 -4.75 2.16 -13.55
C LEU A 46 -3.92 3.23 -14.28
N GLY A 47 -2.96 2.80 -15.10
CA GLY A 47 -2.09 3.69 -15.88
C GLY A 47 -2.79 4.47 -17.01
N GLU A 48 -4.01 4.09 -17.39
CA GLU A 48 -4.84 4.84 -18.33
C GLU A 48 -5.28 6.20 -17.75
N ASN A 49 -5.27 6.35 -16.42
CA ASN A 49 -5.45 7.65 -15.79
C ASN A 49 -4.16 8.48 -15.94
N PRO A 50 -4.22 9.68 -16.57
CA PRO A 50 -3.03 10.51 -16.79
C PRO A 50 -2.23 10.84 -15.52
N SER A 51 -2.91 10.97 -14.37
CA SER A 51 -2.25 11.26 -13.08
C SER A 51 -1.54 10.05 -12.46
N LEU A 52 -1.89 8.84 -12.89
CA LEU A 52 -1.32 7.58 -12.39
C LEU A 52 -0.35 6.93 -13.38
N LYS A 53 -0.33 7.39 -14.63
CA LYS A 53 0.50 6.82 -15.71
C LYS A 53 1.96 6.66 -15.31
N GLU A 54 2.59 7.74 -14.83
CA GLU A 54 4.00 7.73 -14.43
C GLU A 54 4.24 6.84 -13.19
N PRO A 55 3.50 7.00 -12.06
CA PRO A 55 3.63 6.09 -10.92
C PRO A 55 3.47 4.61 -11.27
N ILE A 56 2.50 4.25 -12.11
CA ILE A 56 2.25 2.88 -12.55
C ILE A 56 3.39 2.36 -13.42
N GLN A 57 3.94 3.19 -14.29
CA GLN A 57 5.13 2.83 -15.08
C GLN A 57 6.30 2.50 -14.16
N VAL A 58 6.61 3.39 -13.20
CA VAL A 58 7.70 3.20 -12.22
C VAL A 58 7.47 1.94 -11.38
N PHE A 59 6.23 1.70 -10.94
CA PHE A 59 5.88 0.50 -10.18
C PHE A 59 6.09 -0.77 -11.01
N THR A 60 5.62 -0.78 -12.26
CA THR A 60 5.75 -1.91 -13.19
C THR A 60 7.22 -2.22 -13.51
N GLU A 61 8.05 -1.18 -13.73
CA GLU A 61 9.48 -1.33 -13.95
C GLU A 61 10.19 -1.87 -12.70
N SER A 62 9.77 -1.45 -11.52
CA SER A 62 10.32 -1.93 -10.24
C SER A 62 10.00 -3.41 -10.03
N LEU A 63 8.77 -3.84 -10.32
CA LEU A 63 8.40 -5.27 -10.33
C LEU A 63 9.23 -6.08 -11.34
N ASN A 64 9.53 -5.53 -12.52
CA ASN A 64 10.36 -6.22 -13.52
C ASN A 64 11.80 -6.40 -13.04
N ARG A 65 12.38 -5.39 -12.38
CA ARG A 65 13.72 -5.52 -11.76
C ARG A 65 13.71 -6.52 -10.61
N LEU A 66 12.65 -6.53 -9.82
CA LEU A 66 12.49 -7.46 -8.70
C LEU A 66 12.41 -8.92 -9.18
N HIS A 67 11.74 -9.18 -10.32
CA HIS A 67 11.57 -10.53 -10.86
C HIS A 67 12.88 -11.27 -11.16
N VAL A 68 13.93 -10.53 -11.50
CA VAL A 68 15.25 -11.08 -11.87
C VAL A 68 16.29 -10.91 -10.76
N ARG A 69 15.90 -10.38 -9.60
CA ARG A 69 16.80 -10.19 -8.45
C ARG A 69 16.91 -11.52 -7.70
N GLU A 70 18.14 -11.91 -7.39
CA GLU A 70 18.41 -13.01 -6.45
C GLU A 70 17.86 -12.64 -5.06
N ASP A 71 17.24 -13.59 -4.37
CA ASP A 71 16.64 -13.41 -3.04
C ASP A 71 15.65 -12.21 -2.96
N ALA A 72 14.92 -11.95 -4.04
CA ALA A 72 14.04 -10.80 -4.20
C ALA A 72 13.10 -10.55 -3.00
N GLN A 73 12.48 -11.59 -2.46
CA GLN A 73 11.56 -11.49 -1.32
C GLN A 73 12.27 -11.06 -0.04
N LEU A 74 13.44 -11.65 0.24
CA LEU A 74 14.24 -11.33 1.42
C LEU A 74 14.72 -9.88 1.37
N GLU A 75 15.24 -9.47 0.22
CA GLU A 75 15.73 -8.12 0.01
C GLU A 75 14.60 -7.08 0.09
N LEU A 76 13.43 -7.35 -0.50
CA LEU A 76 12.28 -6.45 -0.39
C LEU A 76 11.75 -6.38 1.05
N SER A 77 11.77 -7.49 1.78
CA SER A 77 11.38 -7.53 3.20
C SER A 77 12.34 -6.69 4.05
N ALA A 78 13.64 -6.76 3.77
CA ALA A 78 14.64 -5.92 4.41
C ALA A 78 14.40 -4.43 4.11
N ASP A 79 14.13 -4.07 2.85
CA ASP A 79 13.78 -2.70 2.46
C ASP A 79 12.51 -2.23 3.18
N PHE A 80 11.48 -3.08 3.32
CA PHE A 80 10.25 -2.78 4.06
C PHE A 80 10.52 -2.54 5.55
N CYS A 81 11.27 -3.44 6.20
CA CYS A 81 11.68 -3.29 7.60
C CYS A 81 12.43 -1.97 7.82
N ASP A 82 13.39 -1.69 6.95
CA ASP A 82 14.23 -0.51 7.00
C ASP A 82 13.43 0.78 6.84
N LEU A 83 12.45 0.76 5.94
CA LEU A 83 11.64 1.93 5.65
C LEU A 83 10.53 2.15 6.68
N PHE A 84 9.83 1.11 7.13
CA PHE A 84 8.58 1.26 7.89
C PHE A 84 8.64 0.82 9.35
N LEU A 85 9.59 -0.06 9.72
CA LEU A 85 9.62 -0.68 11.05
C LEU A 85 10.75 -0.15 11.97
N LYS A 86 11.67 0.66 11.43
CA LYS A 86 12.70 1.37 12.21
C LYS A 86 12.14 2.57 12.97
N SER A 87 12.99 3.20 13.79
CA SER A 87 12.63 4.46 14.45
C SER A 87 12.40 5.60 13.46
N ASP A 88 11.59 6.57 13.87
CA ASP A 88 11.33 7.85 13.18
C ASP A 88 12.57 8.61 12.69
N LYS A 89 13.74 8.41 13.30
CA LYS A 89 15.02 9.00 12.86
C LYS A 89 15.56 8.43 11.56
N HIS A 90 15.17 7.20 11.21
CA HIS A 90 15.82 6.41 10.16
C HIS A 90 14.82 5.75 9.19
N GLY A 91 13.53 5.76 9.50
CA GLY A 91 12.46 5.23 8.65
C GLY A 91 11.36 6.26 8.39
N ALA A 92 10.52 5.97 7.40
CA ALA A 92 9.29 6.68 7.07
C ALA A 92 8.09 5.96 7.68
N LEU A 93 7.97 5.99 9.00
CA LEU A 93 6.90 5.33 9.77
C LEU A 93 5.52 5.55 9.13
N PRO A 94 4.71 4.50 8.85
CA PRO A 94 3.45 4.63 8.10
C PRO A 94 2.28 5.09 8.98
N TYR A 95 2.52 6.00 9.93
CA TYR A 95 1.52 6.47 10.89
C TYR A 95 1.27 7.97 10.73
N ALA A 96 0.03 8.35 10.41
CA ALA A 96 -0.34 9.76 10.23
C ALA A 96 -0.02 10.63 11.45
N SER A 97 -0.12 10.09 12.68
CA SER A 97 0.18 10.82 13.92
C SER A 97 1.61 11.37 13.98
N MET A 98 2.55 10.76 13.25
CA MET A 98 3.93 11.23 13.15
C MET A 98 4.09 12.51 12.32
N TYR A 99 3.17 12.79 11.39
CA TYR A 99 3.32 13.87 10.41
C TYR A 99 2.30 15.00 10.57
N ILE A 100 1.07 14.65 10.94
CA ILE A 100 -0.03 15.62 11.09
C ILE A 100 -0.53 15.74 12.54
N GLY A 101 0.04 14.95 13.46
CA GLY A 101 -0.13 15.13 14.89
C GLY A 101 0.62 16.35 15.41
N LYS A 102 0.29 16.79 16.63
CA LYS A 102 0.93 17.95 17.27
C LYS A 102 2.12 17.57 18.13
N SER A 103 2.12 16.35 18.66
CA SER A 103 3.15 15.82 19.56
C SER A 103 4.37 15.27 18.83
N GLY A 104 4.23 14.92 17.54
CA GLY A 104 5.25 14.16 16.81
C GLY A 104 5.41 12.72 17.30
N LEU A 105 4.42 12.19 18.03
CA LEU A 105 4.46 10.85 18.59
C LEU A 105 3.44 9.92 17.92
N LEU A 106 3.67 8.62 18.07
CA LEU A 106 2.69 7.60 17.76
C LEU A 106 1.44 7.77 18.64
N ASN A 107 0.27 7.43 18.09
CA ASN A 107 -1.03 7.45 18.78
C ASN A 107 -1.55 8.83 19.23
N ASP A 108 -1.05 9.92 18.63
CA ASP A 108 -1.63 11.26 18.78
C ASP A 108 -3.05 11.34 18.15
N GLN A 109 -3.69 12.50 18.21
CA GLN A 109 -5.07 12.76 17.79
C GLN A 109 -5.50 12.07 16.48
N PRO A 110 -4.71 12.07 15.38
CA PRO A 110 -5.12 11.38 14.15
C PRO A 110 -5.41 9.89 14.33
N ALA A 111 -4.69 9.21 15.22
CA ALA A 111 -4.93 7.79 15.52
C ALA A 111 -6.22 7.60 16.32
N GLN A 112 -6.51 8.50 17.26
CA GLN A 112 -7.75 8.48 18.05
C GLN A 112 -8.97 8.76 17.18
N ASP A 113 -8.88 9.75 16.29
CA ASP A 113 -9.95 10.09 15.35
C ASP A 113 -10.30 8.90 14.44
N MET A 114 -9.29 8.16 13.97
CA MET A 114 -9.50 6.95 13.19
C MET A 114 -10.09 5.81 14.02
N ALA A 115 -9.64 5.61 15.26
CA ALA A 115 -10.20 4.60 16.15
C ALA A 115 -11.70 4.87 16.44
N ASP A 116 -12.06 6.12 16.73
CA ASP A 116 -13.44 6.55 16.96
C ASP A 116 -14.31 6.34 15.70
N LEU A 117 -13.76 6.65 14.52
CA LEU A 117 -14.45 6.45 13.25
C LEU A 117 -14.71 4.97 12.98
N LEU A 118 -13.71 4.10 13.15
CA LEU A 118 -13.86 2.66 12.95
C LEU A 118 -14.88 2.07 13.94
N ALA A 119 -14.81 2.46 15.22
CA ALA A 119 -15.76 2.04 16.24
C ALA A 119 -17.19 2.47 15.93
N LYS A 120 -17.39 3.71 15.45
CA LYS A 120 -18.70 4.23 15.01
C LYS A 120 -19.33 3.39 13.89
N HIS A 121 -18.50 2.80 13.04
CA HIS A 121 -18.93 1.97 11.92
C HIS A 121 -18.84 0.46 12.20
N SER A 122 -18.55 0.06 13.43
CA SER A 122 -18.40 -1.34 13.85
C SER A 122 -17.35 -2.12 13.03
N VAL A 123 -16.28 -1.44 12.62
CA VAL A 123 -15.10 -2.05 11.98
C VAL A 123 -14.04 -2.26 13.06
N GLN A 124 -13.50 -3.47 13.17
CA GLN A 124 -12.44 -3.85 14.12
C GLN A 124 -11.08 -3.87 13.46
#